data_AF-A0A6J4ULB8-F1
#
_entry.id   AF-A0A6J4ULB8-F1
#
_cell.length_a   1.000
_cell.length_b   1.000
_cell.length_c   1.000
_cell.angle_alpha   90.00
_cell.angle_beta   90.00
_cell.angle_gamma   90.00
#
_symmetry.space_group_name_H-M   'P 1'
#
loop_
_entity.id
_entity.type
_entity.pdbx_description
1 polymer ?
#
loop_
_entity_poly.entity_id
_entity_poly.type
_entity_poly.pdbx_seq_one_letter_code
_entity_poly.pdbx_strand_id
1 'polypeptide(L)'
;MIAPSLFGDEMPPVAPVASPTAVPVAPAARNASSTDGGSQTRSLYRKYRPATFAEDELVGQEVIVRTLRNAIARDRLGHAYLFCGPRGTGKTTTARLLAKAVNCLHPDPAARPCGTCANCVAIAANATTDVVEIDAASNRGIDDIRELRERVKYAPTHLRTKFYIIDE
;
A
#
# COMPACT_ATOMS: atom_id res chain seq x y z
N MET A 1 -10.41 -2.49 -35.03
CA MET A 1 -11.60 -3.37 -34.94
C MET A 1 -11.17 -4.72 -34.38
N ILE A 2 -11.27 -4.91 -33.06
CA ILE A 2 -11.33 -6.25 -32.45
C ILE A 2 -12.33 -6.13 -31.29
N ALA A 3 -13.40 -6.90 -31.38
CA ALA A 3 -14.40 -7.17 -30.35
C ALA A 3 -14.53 -8.71 -30.27
N PRO A 4 -15.29 -9.30 -29.33
CA PRO A 4 -15.43 -9.03 -27.89
C PRO A 4 -15.34 -10.33 -27.03
N SER A 5 -15.30 -10.14 -25.70
CA SER A 5 -15.91 -10.98 -24.64
C SER A 5 -15.81 -12.53 -24.68
N LEU A 6 -14.99 -13.11 -23.81
CA LEU A 6 -15.06 -14.53 -23.39
C LEU A 6 -14.64 -14.72 -21.92
N PHE A 7 -15.10 -13.86 -21.01
CA PHE A 7 -15.17 -14.19 -19.58
C PHE A 7 -16.40 -13.49 -19.03
N GLY A 8 -17.51 -14.24 -19.06
CA GLY A 8 -18.66 -13.94 -18.23
C GLY A 8 -18.34 -14.35 -16.81
N ASP A 9 -18.16 -13.35 -15.96
CA ASP A 9 -18.64 -13.36 -14.59
C ASP A 9 -18.90 -11.89 -14.26
N GLU A 10 -20.18 -11.54 -14.18
CA GLU A 10 -20.62 -10.27 -13.60
C GLU A 10 -20.05 -10.19 -12.19
N MET A 11 -18.99 -9.41 -12.01
CA MET A 11 -18.58 -8.99 -10.68
C MET A 11 -19.76 -8.24 -10.04
N PRO A 12 -20.24 -8.68 -8.87
CA PRO A 12 -21.33 -7.99 -8.20
C PRO A 12 -20.94 -6.52 -7.94
N PRO A 13 -21.89 -5.58 -8.02
CA PRO A 13 -21.60 -4.17 -7.81
C PRO A 13 -21.00 -3.98 -6.41
N VAL A 14 -19.78 -3.47 -6.37
CA VAL A 14 -19.12 -3.10 -5.13
C VAL A 14 -19.92 -1.94 -4.52
N ALA A 15 -20.52 -2.18 -3.36
CA ALA A 15 -21.31 -1.19 -2.65
C ALA A 15 -20.48 0.09 -2.42
N PRO A 16 -21.07 1.30 -2.53
CA PRO A 16 -20.36 2.54 -2.27
C PRO A 16 -19.86 2.53 -0.82
N VAL A 17 -18.54 2.51 -0.66
CA VAL A 17 -17.91 2.60 0.67
C VAL A 17 -18.15 4.02 1.16
N ALA A 18 -19.01 4.15 2.16
CA ALA A 18 -19.33 5.42 2.81
C ALA A 18 -18.04 6.10 3.29
N SER A 19 -17.87 7.36 2.92
CA SER A 19 -16.80 8.22 3.41
C SER A 19 -16.85 8.32 4.94
N PRO A 20 -15.83 7.84 5.70
CA PRO A 20 -15.82 8.11 7.12
C PRO A 20 -15.34 9.54 7.34
N THR A 21 -16.18 10.29 8.04
CA THR A 21 -15.96 11.62 8.56
C THR A 21 -14.63 11.70 9.29
N ALA A 22 -13.88 12.79 9.05
CA ALA A 22 -12.61 13.07 9.70
C ALA A 22 -12.77 13.07 11.24
N VAL A 23 -12.16 12.09 11.91
CA VAL A 23 -12.01 12.09 13.37
C VAL A 23 -10.67 12.75 13.71
N PRO A 24 -10.62 13.75 14.61
CA PRO A 24 -9.38 14.37 15.02
C PRO A 24 -8.60 13.43 15.94
N VAL A 25 -7.36 13.12 15.58
CA VAL A 25 -6.47 12.29 16.41
C VAL A 25 -5.69 13.20 17.36
N ALA A 26 -5.96 13.07 18.66
CA ALA A 26 -5.20 13.69 19.75
C ALA A 26 -3.80 13.06 19.87
N PRO A 27 -2.78 13.80 20.35
CA PRO A 27 -1.42 13.29 20.45
C PRO A 27 -1.28 12.37 21.67
N ALA A 28 -1.05 11.07 21.45
CA ALA A 28 -0.69 10.14 22.51
C ALA A 28 0.72 10.46 23.03
N ALA A 29 0.79 10.77 24.33
CA ALA A 29 2.01 11.10 25.03
C ALA A 29 2.96 9.89 25.13
N ARG A 30 4.20 10.13 24.67
CA ARG A 30 5.50 9.65 25.18
C ARG A 30 5.46 8.80 26.46
N ASN A 31 6.08 7.62 26.39
CA ASN A 31 6.91 7.09 27.47
C ASN A 31 8.21 6.54 26.87
N ALA A 32 9.32 7.01 27.44
CA ALA A 32 10.69 6.67 27.06
C ALA A 32 11.30 5.75 28.12
N SER A 33 11.96 4.68 27.66
CA SER A 33 13.09 3.98 28.28
C SER A 33 13.37 2.76 27.39
N SER A 34 14.59 2.41 26.96
CA SER A 34 15.93 2.85 27.34
C SER A 34 16.92 2.19 26.36
N THR A 35 17.90 2.98 25.92
CA THR A 35 19.30 2.61 25.66
C THR A 35 19.61 1.28 24.97
N ASP A 36 20.01 1.31 23.69
CA ASP A 36 21.24 0.63 23.29
C ASP A 36 21.95 1.39 22.16
N GLY A 37 23.20 1.77 22.43
CA GLY A 37 24.10 2.47 21.52
C GLY A 37 24.82 1.46 20.64
N GLY A 38 24.19 1.05 19.54
CA GLY A 38 24.84 0.33 18.45
C GLY A 38 24.80 1.17 17.19
N SER A 39 25.96 1.44 16.58
CA SER A 39 26.07 2.07 15.26
C SER A 39 25.27 1.25 14.24
N GLN A 40 24.04 1.68 13.94
CA GLN A 40 23.13 0.97 13.04
C GLN A 40 23.58 1.16 11.60
N THR A 41 24.37 0.22 11.07
CA THR A 41 24.61 0.10 9.62
C THR A 41 23.30 -0.31 8.95
N ARG A 42 22.46 0.67 8.61
CA ARG A 42 21.22 0.46 7.89
C ARG A 42 21.56 0.08 6.44
N SER A 43 21.16 -1.12 6.01
CA SER A 43 21.31 -1.59 4.63
C SER A 43 20.87 -0.51 3.63
N LEU A 44 21.67 -0.28 2.58
CA LEU A 44 21.45 0.77 1.58
C LEU A 44 20.05 0.63 0.95
N TYR A 45 19.58 -0.59 0.72
CA TYR A 45 18.24 -0.84 0.19
C TYR A 45 17.12 -0.26 1.09
N ARG A 46 17.28 -0.33 2.42
CA ARG A 46 16.31 0.24 3.37
C ARG A 46 16.43 1.76 3.51
N LYS A 47 17.58 2.34 3.13
CA LYS A 47 17.83 3.79 3.15
C LYS A 47 17.28 4.48 1.90
N TYR A 48 17.40 3.84 0.73
CA TYR A 48 17.02 4.41 -0.56
C TYR A 48 15.71 3.85 -1.14
N ARG A 49 14.89 3.16 -0.35
CA ARG A 49 13.59 2.67 -0.82
C ARG A 49 12.72 3.88 -1.20
N PRO A 50 12.25 3.98 -2.45
CA PRO A 50 11.42 5.09 -2.94
C PRO A 50 10.29 5.43 -1.99
N ALA A 51 10.16 6.72 -1.67
CA ALA A 51 9.12 7.23 -0.79
C ALA A 51 7.91 7.74 -1.58
N THR A 52 8.14 8.09 -2.85
CA THR A 52 7.17 8.71 -3.77
C THR A 52 7.16 8.00 -5.13
N PHE A 53 6.21 8.39 -5.98
CA PHE A 53 6.17 7.98 -7.39
C PHE A 53 7.09 8.83 -8.30
N ALA A 54 7.95 9.68 -7.75
CA ALA A 54 8.83 10.51 -8.56
C ALA A 54 9.65 9.64 -9.52
N GLU A 55 9.78 10.08 -10.77
CA GLU A 55 10.47 9.36 -11.84
C GLU A 55 11.95 9.10 -11.48
N ASP A 56 12.52 9.99 -10.67
CA ASP A 56 13.87 9.88 -10.12
C ASP A 56 14.01 8.79 -9.04
N GLU A 57 12.91 8.39 -8.38
CA GLU A 57 12.90 7.36 -7.35
C GLU A 57 12.46 5.98 -7.88
N LEU A 58 11.53 5.92 -8.84
CA LEU A 58 11.08 4.67 -9.46
C LEU A 58 11.45 4.60 -10.95
N VAL A 59 12.72 4.33 -11.21
CA VAL A 59 13.33 4.35 -12.55
C VAL A 59 12.83 3.21 -13.43
N GLY A 60 12.45 3.51 -14.69
CA GLY A 60 12.14 2.52 -15.73
C GLY A 60 10.75 1.90 -15.65
N GLN A 61 9.84 2.51 -14.88
CA GLN A 61 8.46 2.04 -14.68
C GLN A 61 7.42 3.13 -15.03
N GLU A 62 7.72 3.99 -16.00
CA GLU A 62 6.92 5.20 -16.31
C GLU A 62 5.48 4.84 -16.69
N VAL A 63 5.29 3.76 -17.44
CA VAL A 63 3.95 3.28 -17.84
C VAL A 63 3.14 2.84 -16.63
N ILE A 64 3.74 2.11 -15.68
CA ILE A 64 3.07 1.62 -14.47
C ILE A 64 2.73 2.80 -13.56
N VAL A 65 3.70 3.68 -13.30
CA VAL A 65 3.49 4.89 -12.47
C VAL A 65 2.38 5.75 -13.05
N ARG A 66 2.42 6.04 -14.36
CA ARG A 66 1.38 6.83 -15.03
C ARG A 66 0.02 6.16 -14.91
N THR A 67 -0.07 4.85 -15.09
CA THR A 67 -1.34 4.10 -15.01
C THR A 67 -1.90 4.15 -13.59
N LEU A 68 -1.07 3.92 -12.57
CA LEU A 68 -1.49 3.97 -11.17
C LEU A 68 -1.90 5.40 -10.76
N ARG A 69 -1.11 6.42 -11.12
CA ARG A 69 -1.47 7.84 -10.88
C ARG A 69 -2.80 8.19 -11.52
N ASN A 70 -3.01 7.77 -12.77
CA ASN A 70 -4.26 7.98 -13.50
C ASN A 70 -5.45 7.27 -12.86
N ALA A 71 -5.25 6.06 -12.33
CA ALA A 71 -6.28 5.30 -11.62
C ALA A 71 -6.64 5.96 -10.29
N ILE A 72 -5.65 6.44 -9.53
CA ILE A 72 -5.86 7.20 -8.28
C ILE A 72 -6.60 8.50 -8.56
N ALA A 73 -6.18 9.26 -9.58
CA ALA A 73 -6.78 10.55 -9.91
C ALA A 73 -8.24 10.44 -10.37
N ARG A 74 -8.60 9.32 -11.01
CA ARG A 74 -9.96 9.05 -11.47
C ARG A 74 -10.80 8.22 -10.49
N ASP A 75 -10.25 7.86 -9.33
CA ASP A 75 -10.86 6.95 -8.37
C ASP A 75 -11.33 5.61 -8.99
N ARG A 76 -10.53 5.08 -9.94
CA ARG A 76 -10.78 3.82 -10.67
C ARG A 76 -9.75 2.75 -10.31
N LEU A 77 -9.59 2.51 -9.01
CA LEU A 77 -8.65 1.51 -8.50
C LEU A 77 -9.24 0.10 -8.56
N GLY A 78 -8.42 -0.88 -8.93
CA GLY A 78 -8.78 -2.29 -8.85
C GLY A 78 -8.69 -2.81 -7.41
N HIS A 79 -9.42 -3.88 -7.12
CA HIS A 79 -9.37 -4.55 -5.81
C HIS A 79 -8.11 -5.42 -5.63
N ALA A 80 -7.43 -5.78 -6.73
CA ALA A 80 -6.21 -6.58 -6.71
C ALA A 80 -5.24 -6.12 -7.81
N TYR A 81 -3.95 -6.13 -7.49
CA TYR A 81 -2.86 -5.82 -8.43
C TYR A 81 -1.80 -6.91 -8.34
N LEU A 82 -1.38 -7.43 -9.49
CA LEU A 82 -0.28 -8.39 -9.61
C LEU A 82 0.91 -7.71 -10.27
N PHE A 83 1.98 -7.49 -9.52
CA PHE A 83 3.23 -6.97 -10.05
C PHE A 83 4.15 -8.13 -10.43
N CYS A 84 4.48 -8.26 -11.71
CA CYS A 84 5.34 -9.32 -12.23
C CYS A 84 6.71 -8.76 -12.66
N GLY A 85 7.77 -9.53 -12.46
CA GLY A 85 9.09 -9.21 -13.00
C GLY A 85 10.26 -9.74 -12.16
N PRO A 86 11.52 -9.60 -12.64
CA PRO A 86 12.72 -10.02 -11.94
C PRO A 86 12.87 -9.44 -10.52
N ARG A 87 13.73 -10.04 -9.69
CA ARG A 87 14.07 -9.46 -8.38
C ARG A 87 14.72 -8.09 -8.54
N GLY A 88 14.44 -7.17 -7.62
CA GLY A 88 15.01 -5.83 -7.63
C GLY A 88 14.31 -4.80 -8.54
N THR A 89 13.29 -5.18 -9.33
CA THR A 89 12.54 -4.23 -10.20
C THR A 89 11.55 -3.32 -9.47
N GLY A 90 11.51 -3.36 -8.13
CA GLY A 90 10.67 -2.48 -7.33
C GLY A 90 9.23 -2.95 -7.09
N LYS A 91 8.85 -4.20 -7.40
CA LYS A 91 7.48 -4.75 -7.20
C LYS A 91 6.86 -4.41 -5.83
N THR A 92 7.52 -4.83 -4.75
CA THR A 92 7.09 -4.59 -3.37
C THR A 92 7.10 -3.11 -3.01
N THR A 93 8.04 -2.35 -3.57
CA THR A 93 8.10 -0.90 -3.40
C THR A 93 6.89 -0.23 -4.05
N THR A 94 6.55 -0.58 -5.29
CA THR A 94 5.39 -0.07 -6.00
C THR A 94 4.09 -0.41 -5.28
N ALA A 95 3.96 -1.64 -4.75
CA ALA A 95 2.82 -2.03 -3.92
C ALA A 95 2.67 -1.14 -2.68
N ARG A 96 3.78 -0.88 -1.96
CA ARG A 96 3.78 0.01 -0.79
C ARG A 96 3.47 1.46 -1.15
N LEU A 97 3.99 1.96 -2.28
CA LEU A 97 3.68 3.30 -2.79
C LEU A 97 2.20 3.44 -3.13
N LEU A 98 1.60 2.41 -3.75
CA LEU A 98 0.16 2.38 -4.02
C LEU A 98 -0.64 2.44 -2.72
N ALA A 99 -0.31 1.61 -1.73
CA ALA A 99 -0.97 1.64 -0.41
C ALA A 99 -0.89 3.03 0.25
N LYS A 100 0.27 3.70 0.16
CA LYS A 100 0.44 5.09 0.63
C LYS A 100 -0.44 6.06 -0.13
N ALA A 101 -0.49 5.96 -1.46
CA ALA A 101 -1.20 6.93 -2.29
C ALA A 101 -2.72 6.83 -2.11
N VAL A 102 -3.26 5.62 -1.97
CA VAL A 102 -4.69 5.39 -1.76
C VAL A 102 -5.14 5.89 -0.38
N ASN A 103 -4.29 5.78 0.63
CA ASN A 103 -4.58 6.21 2.00
C ASN A 103 -4.04 7.60 2.34
N CYS A 104 -3.47 8.33 1.38
CA CYS A 104 -2.92 9.66 1.59
C CYS A 104 -4.05 10.68 1.84
N LEU A 105 -3.85 11.56 2.83
CA LEU A 105 -4.83 12.59 3.23
C LEU A 105 -4.80 13.85 2.36
N HIS A 106 -3.87 13.93 1.41
CA HIS A 106 -3.74 15.09 0.54
C HIS A 106 -5.03 15.33 -0.27
N PRO A 107 -5.55 16.57 -0.34
CA PRO A 107 -6.83 16.86 -0.98
C PRO A 107 -6.80 16.57 -2.48
N ASP A 108 -5.70 16.94 -3.16
CA ASP A 108 -5.50 16.60 -4.57
C ASP A 108 -5.02 15.14 -4.73
N PRO A 109 -5.78 14.28 -5.44
CA PRO A 109 -5.38 12.91 -5.77
C PRO A 109 -4.12 12.79 -6.64
N ALA A 110 -3.85 13.76 -7.52
CA ALA A 110 -2.69 13.71 -8.41
C ALA A 110 -1.37 13.90 -7.66
N ALA A 111 -1.40 14.62 -6.54
CA ALA A 111 -0.28 14.84 -5.63
C ALA A 111 -0.08 13.71 -4.60
N ARG A 112 -0.83 12.60 -4.68
CA ARG A 112 -0.67 11.44 -3.78
C ARG A 112 0.40 10.47 -4.32
N PRO A 113 1.31 9.93 -3.48
CA PRO A 113 1.45 10.15 -2.04
C PRO A 113 2.27 11.41 -1.72
N CYS A 114 1.84 12.19 -0.72
CA CYS A 114 2.53 13.43 -0.32
C CYS A 114 3.76 13.22 0.58
N GLY A 115 3.89 12.04 1.20
CA GLY A 115 5.03 11.69 2.07
C GLY A 115 5.03 12.34 3.46
N THR A 116 4.26 13.40 3.68
CA THR A 116 4.30 14.20 4.92
C THR A 116 3.08 14.05 5.83
N CYS A 117 1.94 13.57 5.31
CA CYS A 117 0.74 13.38 6.12
C CYS A 117 0.88 12.19 7.09
N ALA A 118 0.07 12.17 8.16
CA ALA A 118 0.08 11.13 9.19
C ALA A 118 0.01 9.71 8.61
N ASN A 119 -0.87 9.48 7.63
CA ASN A 119 -1.01 8.16 6.99
C ASN A 119 0.24 7.78 6.19
N CYS A 120 0.81 8.71 5.41
CA CYS A 120 2.02 8.44 4.63
C CYS A 120 3.22 8.11 5.55
N VAL A 121 3.36 8.84 6.65
CA VAL A 121 4.42 8.62 7.66
C VAL A 121 4.21 7.28 8.38
N ALA A 122 3.00 6.98 8.83
CA ALA A 122 2.67 5.73 9.51
C ALA A 122 2.92 4.50 8.62
N ILE A 123 2.52 4.56 7.34
CA ILE A 123 2.77 3.48 6.38
C ILE A 123 4.27 3.37 6.05
N ALA A 124 4.99 4.48 5.93
CA ALA A 124 6.43 4.45 5.69
C ALA A 124 7.21 3.82 6.85
N ALA A 125 6.74 4.02 8.09
CA ALA A 125 7.30 3.46 9.31
C ALA A 125 6.82 2.03 9.62
N ASN A 126 5.93 1.45 8.80
CA ASN A 126 5.25 0.18 9.09
C ASN A 126 4.56 0.18 10.48
N ALA A 127 4.01 1.32 10.90
CA ALA A 127 3.40 1.52 12.21
C ALA A 127 1.86 1.35 12.19
N THR A 128 1.29 0.86 11.09
CA THR A 128 -0.16 0.69 10.92
C THR A 128 -0.51 -0.78 10.74
N THR A 129 -1.60 -1.21 11.38
CA THR A 129 -2.17 -2.55 11.25
C THR A 129 -3.01 -2.73 9.98
N ASP A 130 -3.30 -1.64 9.28
CA ASP A 130 -4.15 -1.65 8.08
C ASP A 130 -3.36 -1.90 6.79
N VAL A 131 -2.03 -1.88 6.86
CA VAL A 131 -1.14 -2.32 5.76
C VAL A 131 -0.36 -3.53 6.25
N VAL A 132 -0.77 -4.71 5.80
CA VAL A 132 -0.18 -5.98 6.21
C VAL A 132 0.70 -6.51 5.08
N GLU A 133 1.99 -6.68 5.37
CA GLU A 133 2.94 -7.31 4.45
C GLU A 133 3.15 -8.77 4.86
N ILE A 134 2.96 -9.69 3.93
CA ILE A 134 3.08 -11.13 4.14
C ILE A 134 4.11 -11.66 3.15
N ASP A 135 5.12 -12.33 3.69
CA ASP A 135 6.10 -13.07 2.89
C ASP A 135 5.56 -14.48 2.60
N ALA A 136 5.16 -14.72 1.37
CA ALA A 136 4.66 -16.00 0.86
C ALA A 136 5.72 -17.09 0.90
N ALA A 137 7.02 -16.77 0.85
CA ALA A 137 8.07 -17.76 0.99
C ALA A 137 8.17 -18.29 2.42
N SER A 138 7.69 -17.54 3.41
CA SER A 138 7.67 -17.93 4.83
C SER A 138 6.30 -18.44 5.29
N ASN A 139 5.21 -18.06 4.62
CA ASN A 139 3.82 -18.40 4.98
C ASN A 139 3.20 -19.30 3.89
N ARG A 140 3.71 -20.52 3.72
CA ARG A 140 3.34 -21.46 2.65
C ARG A 140 2.15 -22.35 2.99
N GLY A 141 1.65 -22.31 4.23
CA GLY A 141 0.61 -23.21 4.70
C GLY A 141 -0.76 -22.87 4.14
N ILE A 142 -1.58 -23.90 3.91
CA ILE A 142 -3.01 -23.72 3.58
C ILE A 142 -3.74 -23.05 4.75
N ASP A 143 -3.29 -23.29 5.98
CA ASP A 143 -3.89 -22.66 7.15
C ASP A 143 -3.58 -21.16 7.24
N ASP A 144 -2.39 -20.73 6.80
CA ASP A 144 -2.00 -19.31 6.77
C ASP A 144 -2.93 -18.49 5.87
N ILE A 145 -3.26 -19.02 4.68
CA ILE A 145 -4.17 -18.35 3.74
C ILE A 145 -5.62 -18.39 4.23
N ARG A 146 -6.04 -19.45 4.95
CA ARG A 146 -7.36 -19.51 5.58
C ARG A 146 -7.49 -18.44 6.66
N GLU A 147 -6.48 -18.30 7.51
CA GLU A 147 -6.46 -17.28 8.56
C GLU A 147 -6.44 -15.87 7.97
N LEU A 148 -5.66 -15.65 6.90
CA LEU A 148 -5.65 -14.39 6.17
C LEU A 148 -7.05 -14.04 5.65
N ARG A 149 -7.74 -15.00 5.03
CA ARG A 149 -9.11 -14.81 4.52
C ARG A 149 -10.08 -14.43 5.63
N GLU A 150 -9.94 -14.96 6.84
CA GLU A 150 -10.74 -14.55 7.99
C GLU A 150 -10.38 -13.12 8.44
N ARG A 151 -9.09 -12.77 8.48
CA ARG A 151 -8.62 -11.41 8.85
C ARG A 151 -9.03 -10.31 7.86
N VAL A 152 -9.26 -10.66 6.59
CA VAL A 152 -9.73 -9.74 5.54
C VAL A 152 -11.15 -9.22 5.79
N LYS A 153 -11.98 -9.97 6.54
CA LYS A 153 -13.39 -9.58 6.80
C LYS A 153 -13.54 -8.36 7.72
N TYR A 154 -12.50 -8.01 8.48
CA TYR A 154 -12.54 -6.91 9.42
C TYR A 154 -12.23 -5.57 8.73
N ALA A 155 -13.01 -4.54 9.09
CA ALA A 155 -12.83 -3.18 8.60
C ALA A 155 -11.45 -2.61 9.01
N PRO A 156 -10.93 -1.62 8.25
CA PRO A 156 -9.72 -0.89 8.62
C PRO A 156 -9.92 -0.14 9.96
N THR A 157 -8.84 0.03 10.72
CA THR A 157 -8.86 0.70 12.04
C THR A 157 -8.62 2.20 11.93
N HIS A 158 -7.63 2.61 11.14
CA HIS A 158 -7.13 3.98 11.03
C HIS A 158 -7.12 4.50 9.59
N LEU A 159 -6.92 3.62 8.61
CA LEU A 159 -6.84 3.99 7.20
C LEU A 159 -8.21 3.93 6.52
N ARG A 160 -8.32 4.55 5.34
CA ARG A 160 -9.55 4.46 4.51
C ARG A 160 -9.74 3.05 3.94
N THR A 161 -8.64 2.38 3.60
CA THR A 161 -8.65 1.07 2.96
C THR A 161 -7.54 0.20 3.54
N LYS A 162 -7.88 -1.06 3.84
CA LYS A 162 -6.95 -2.08 4.31
C LYS A 162 -6.22 -2.69 3.12
N PHE A 163 -4.89 -2.71 3.17
CA PHE A 163 -4.04 -3.26 2.12
C PHE A 163 -3.34 -4.53 2.60
N TYR A 164 -3.34 -5.55 1.75
CA TYR A 164 -2.54 -6.75 1.91
C TYR A 164 -1.51 -6.80 0.80
N ILE A 165 -0.23 -6.83 1.16
CA ILE A 165 0.89 -6.96 0.22
C ILE A 165 1.46 -8.36 0.43
N ILE A 166 1.33 -9.20 -0.59
CA ILE A 166 1.85 -10.56 -0.59
C ILE A 166 3.11 -10.53 -1.46
N ASP A 167 4.27 -10.76 -0.85
CA ASP A 167 5.58 -10.77 -1.51
C ASP A 167 6.21 -12.17 -1.42
N GLU A 168 7.22 -12.45 -2.24
CA GLU A 168 7.95 -13.74 -2.29
C GLU A 168 9.45 -13.58 -1.97
#